data_AF-A0A933C8B8-F1
#
_entry.id   AF-A0A933C8B8-F1
#
_cell.length_a   1.000
_cell.length_b   1.000
_cell.length_c   1.000
_cell.angle_alpha   90.00
_cell.angle_beta   90.00
_cell.angle_gamma   90.00
#
_symmetry.space_group_name_H-M   'P 1'
#
loop_
_entity.id
_entity.type
_entity.pdbx_description
1 polymer ?
#
loop_
_entity_poly.entity_id
_entity_poly.type
_entity_poly.pdbx_seq_one_letter_code
_entity_poly.pdbx_strand_id
1 'polypeptide(L)'
;METSGQVRRDAGAGIYNCDNPHEIDVLTRKSIPAERWRALRALETLDTRYNWKMVLFVGLWLLGGWVALSADHLLVSIPAIILMAFSLNGLVILMHESCHSLLSRNHLVNRWFGFLCGIPGLVAVSAYRSIHITHHAHVRTERDPDDIELASNKGIPLVLAYYAALLMGIYLYLPTVAVVGYRKGTKRIRRQILQEYALLIA
;
A
#
# COMPACT_ATOMS: atom_id res chain seq x y z
N MET A 1 -31.19 -23.72 -18.43
CA MET A 1 -30.11 -24.58 -17.92
C MET A 1 -28.88 -23.72 -17.75
N GLU A 2 -28.76 -23.06 -16.60
CA GLU A 2 -27.58 -22.27 -16.24
C GLU A 2 -26.46 -23.21 -15.84
N THR A 3 -25.36 -23.19 -16.57
CA THR A 3 -24.14 -23.91 -16.19
C THR A 3 -23.49 -23.16 -15.04
N SER A 4 -23.86 -23.55 -13.82
CA SER A 4 -23.15 -23.25 -12.58
C SER A 4 -21.71 -23.75 -12.71
N GLY A 5 -20.81 -22.86 -13.16
CA GLY A 5 -19.37 -23.10 -13.19
C GLY A 5 -18.87 -23.15 -11.76
N GLN A 6 -18.70 -24.35 -11.21
CA GLN A 6 -18.10 -24.56 -9.89
C GLN A 6 -16.72 -23.89 -9.83
N VAL A 7 -16.62 -22.79 -9.08
CA VAL A 7 -15.36 -22.14 -8.75
C VAL A 7 -14.53 -23.11 -7.90
N ARG A 8 -13.49 -23.71 -8.49
CA ARG A 8 -12.55 -24.58 -7.78
C ARG A 8 -11.73 -23.75 -6.79
N ARG A 9 -11.93 -24.02 -5.49
CA ARG A 9 -11.18 -23.46 -4.37
C ARG A 9 -9.80 -24.12 -4.30
N ASP A 10 -8.79 -23.52 -4.92
CA ASP A 10 -7.41 -24.01 -4.90
C ASP A 10 -6.63 -23.32 -3.78
N ALA A 11 -6.07 -24.11 -2.84
CA ALA A 11 -5.25 -23.67 -1.70
C ALA A 11 -3.81 -23.22 -2.09
N GLY A 12 -3.61 -22.81 -3.33
CA GLY A 12 -2.32 -22.32 -3.81
C GLY A 12 -2.05 -20.90 -3.32
N ALA A 13 -0.79 -20.58 -3.01
CA ALA A 13 -0.35 -19.22 -2.70
C ALA A 13 -0.87 -18.26 -3.78
N GLY A 14 -1.93 -17.50 -3.43
CA GLY A 14 -2.57 -16.57 -4.34
C GLY A 14 -1.57 -15.52 -4.81
N ILE A 15 -1.91 -14.81 -5.90
CA ILE A 15 -1.16 -13.64 -6.40
C ILE A 15 -0.88 -12.62 -5.27
N TYR A 16 -1.71 -12.68 -4.23
CA TYR A 16 -1.83 -11.78 -3.11
C TYR A 16 -1.15 -12.23 -1.81
N ASN A 17 -0.54 -13.43 -1.75
CA ASN A 17 0.19 -13.94 -0.57
C ASN A 17 -0.58 -13.81 0.77
N CYS A 18 -1.90 -14.04 0.77
CA CYS A 18 -2.77 -14.02 1.96
C CYS A 18 -3.04 -15.45 2.48
N ASP A 19 -3.09 -15.64 3.81
CA ASP A 19 -3.26 -16.97 4.46
C ASP A 19 -4.66 -17.57 4.29
N ASN A 20 -5.66 -16.76 3.93
CA ASN A 20 -7.05 -17.18 3.68
C ASN A 20 -7.45 -17.00 2.20
N PRO A 21 -6.99 -17.85 1.27
CA PRO A 21 -7.47 -17.83 -0.12
C PRO A 21 -8.95 -18.24 -0.24
N HIS A 22 -9.59 -18.75 0.82
CA HIS A 22 -10.99 -19.20 0.81
C HIS A 22 -12.02 -18.08 1.06
N GLU A 23 -11.61 -16.93 1.59
CA GLU A 23 -12.51 -15.77 1.79
C GLU A 23 -12.60 -14.86 0.57
N ILE A 24 -11.73 -15.11 -0.41
CA ILE A 24 -11.52 -14.29 -1.57
C ILE A 24 -11.79 -15.14 -2.81
N ASP A 25 -12.84 -14.82 -3.57
CA ASP A 25 -13.13 -15.49 -4.84
C ASP A 25 -12.16 -14.95 -5.92
N VAL A 26 -10.86 -15.11 -5.68
CA VAL A 26 -9.82 -14.64 -6.59
C VAL A 26 -9.79 -15.57 -7.77
N LEU A 27 -9.80 -15.01 -8.98
CA LEU A 27 -9.32 -15.70 -10.16
C LEU A 27 -7.92 -16.25 -9.88
N THR A 28 -7.82 -17.53 -9.51
CA THR A 28 -6.53 -18.17 -9.30
C THR A 28 -5.77 -18.17 -10.62
N ARG A 29 -4.44 -18.20 -10.59
CA ARG A 29 -3.66 -18.22 -11.85
C ARG A 29 -4.10 -19.33 -12.82
N LYS A 30 -4.67 -20.41 -12.28
CA LYS A 30 -5.19 -21.54 -13.04
C LYS A 30 -6.58 -21.31 -13.64
N SER A 31 -7.37 -20.36 -13.14
CA SER A 31 -8.73 -20.08 -13.65
C SER A 31 -8.75 -19.17 -14.87
N ILE A 32 -7.63 -18.51 -15.20
CA ILE A 32 -7.52 -17.61 -16.35
C ILE A 32 -6.94 -18.40 -17.55
N PRO A 33 -7.61 -18.41 -18.72
CA PRO A 33 -7.12 -19.06 -19.93
C PRO A 33 -5.73 -18.58 -20.37
N ALA A 34 -4.92 -19.47 -20.95
CA ALA A 34 -3.54 -19.18 -21.35
C ALA A 34 -3.41 -18.03 -22.36
N GLU A 35 -4.43 -17.83 -23.21
CA GLU A 35 -4.51 -16.71 -24.15
C GLU A 35 -4.66 -15.37 -23.43
N ARG A 36 -5.59 -15.27 -22.48
CA ARG A 36 -5.76 -14.07 -21.64
C ARG A 36 -4.50 -13.78 -20.84
N TRP A 37 -3.83 -14.80 -20.32
CA TRP A 37 -2.52 -14.64 -19.66
C TRP A 37 -1.43 -14.08 -20.58
N ARG A 38 -1.42 -14.45 -21.86
CA ARG A 38 -0.48 -13.90 -22.84
C ARG A 38 -0.81 -12.43 -23.14
N ALA A 39 -2.09 -12.11 -23.30
CA ALA A 39 -2.54 -10.74 -23.48
C ALA A 39 -2.20 -9.84 -22.27
N LEU A 40 -2.48 -10.32 -21.05
CA LEU A 40 -2.13 -9.60 -19.82
C LEU A 40 -0.62 -9.36 -19.68
N ARG A 41 0.21 -10.37 -19.96
CA ARG A 41 1.67 -10.22 -19.93
C ARG A 41 2.21 -9.28 -21.00
N ALA A 42 1.53 -9.15 -22.14
CA ALA A 42 1.89 -8.18 -23.16
C ALA A 42 1.57 -6.74 -22.73
N LEU A 43 0.56 -6.57 -21.87
CA LEU A 43 0.21 -5.27 -21.27
C LEU A 43 1.07 -4.93 -20.05
N GLU A 44 1.55 -5.94 -19.31
CA GLU A 44 2.40 -5.82 -18.13
C GLU A 44 3.87 -5.52 -18.51
N THR A 45 4.05 -4.38 -19.17
CA THR A 45 5.38 -3.83 -19.46
C THR A 45 5.91 -3.12 -18.22
N LEU A 46 7.06 -3.57 -17.72
CA LEU A 46 7.74 -2.97 -16.57
C LEU A 46 8.90 -2.12 -17.06
N ASP A 47 8.80 -0.81 -16.87
CA ASP A 47 9.84 0.13 -17.21
C ASP A 47 10.48 0.70 -15.94
N THR A 48 11.58 0.09 -15.54
CA THR A 48 12.27 0.41 -14.29
C THR A 48 12.93 1.79 -14.28
N ARG A 49 13.03 2.49 -15.44
CA ARG A 49 13.58 3.85 -15.48
C ARG A 49 12.75 4.83 -14.66
N TYR A 50 11.44 4.58 -14.54
CA TYR A 50 10.57 5.43 -13.74
C TYR A 50 10.82 5.29 -12.23
N ASN A 51 11.53 4.25 -11.78
CA ASN A 51 11.92 4.11 -10.38
C ASN A 51 12.88 5.21 -9.91
N TRP A 52 13.57 5.91 -10.83
CA TRP A 52 14.38 7.09 -10.50
C TRP A 52 13.57 8.23 -9.88
N LYS A 53 12.24 8.25 -10.04
CA LYS A 53 11.35 9.15 -9.30
C LYS A 53 11.52 9.01 -7.78
N MET A 54 11.91 7.83 -7.29
CA MET A 54 12.20 7.61 -5.87
C MET A 54 13.35 8.49 -5.40
N VAL A 55 14.46 8.51 -6.15
CA VAL A 55 15.64 9.33 -5.82
C VAL A 55 15.26 10.82 -5.87
N LEU A 56 14.48 11.23 -6.88
CA LEU A 56 13.97 12.59 -6.97
C LEU A 56 13.14 12.97 -5.74
N PHE A 57 12.14 12.18 -5.36
CA PHE A 57 11.27 12.50 -4.24
C PHE A 57 11.97 12.42 -2.88
N VAL A 58 12.87 11.46 -2.66
CA VAL A 58 13.70 11.43 -1.44
C VAL A 58 14.58 12.68 -1.38
N GLY A 59 15.23 13.04 -2.49
CA GLY A 59 16.08 14.23 -2.58
C GLY A 59 15.32 15.52 -2.31
N LEU A 60 14.15 15.70 -2.93
CA LEU A 60 13.29 16.87 -2.70
C LEU A 60 12.74 16.92 -1.27
N TRP A 61 12.40 15.77 -0.69
CA TRP A 61 11.95 15.69 0.70
C TRP A 61 13.05 16.09 1.70
N LEU A 62 14.27 15.55 1.53
CA LEU A 62 15.43 15.92 2.36
C LEU A 62 15.83 17.39 2.18
N LEU A 63 15.85 17.88 0.94
CA LEU A 63 16.15 19.27 0.63
C LEU A 63 15.11 20.21 1.27
N GLY A 64 13.82 19.90 1.11
CA GLY A 64 12.74 20.67 1.73
C GLY A 64 12.86 20.68 3.26
N GLY A 65 13.19 19.54 3.87
CA GLY A 65 13.42 19.44 5.32
C GLY A 65 14.60 20.29 5.78
N TRP A 66 15.73 20.21 5.08
CA TRP A 66 16.90 21.01 5.40
C TRP A 66 16.62 22.52 5.28
N VAL A 67 15.98 22.96 4.20
CA VAL A 67 15.61 24.38 4.00
C VAL A 67 14.62 24.84 5.07
N ALA A 68 13.59 24.04 5.35
CA ALA A 68 12.57 24.39 6.34
C ALA A 68 13.16 24.56 7.75
N LEU A 69 14.15 23.73 8.12
CA LEU A 69 14.81 23.78 9.43
C LEU A 69 15.90 24.84 9.54
N SER A 70 16.50 25.26 8.41
CA SER A 70 17.61 26.22 8.38
C SER A 70 17.17 27.67 8.14
N ALA A 71 15.93 27.88 7.68
CA ALA A 71 15.43 29.21 7.35
C ALA A 71 14.78 29.89 8.56
N ASP A 72 15.17 31.14 8.82
CA ASP A 72 14.60 31.97 9.88
C ASP A 72 13.27 32.65 9.48
N HIS A 73 12.88 32.55 8.21
CA HIS A 73 11.74 33.27 7.66
C HIS A 73 10.67 32.35 7.07
N LEU A 74 9.43 32.56 7.48
CA LEU A 74 8.28 31.73 7.07
C LEU A 74 8.05 31.71 5.56
N LEU A 75 8.38 32.79 4.82
CA LEU A 75 8.27 32.81 3.36
C LEU A 75 9.19 31.81 2.65
N VAL A 76 10.23 31.32 3.33
CA VAL A 76 11.12 30.27 2.81
C VAL A 76 10.70 28.91 3.37
N SER A 77 10.38 28.83 4.67
CA SER A 77 10.00 27.57 5.30
C SER A 77 8.67 27.01 4.79
N ILE A 78 7.66 27.84 4.52
CA ILE A 78 6.35 27.39 4.06
C ILE A 78 6.43 26.68 2.69
N PRO A 79 7.02 27.27 1.63
CA PRO A 79 7.20 26.56 0.36
C PRO A 79 8.02 25.28 0.49
N ALA A 80 9.04 25.27 1.37
CA ALA A 80 9.85 24.08 1.61
C ALA A 80 9.04 22.94 2.26
N ILE A 81 8.16 23.25 3.23
CA ILE A 81 7.23 22.29 3.83
C ILE A 81 6.24 21.76 2.80
N ILE A 82 5.72 22.62 1.91
CA ILE A 82 4.82 22.21 0.82
C ILE A 82 5.55 21.24 -0.13
N LEU A 83 6.81 21.54 -0.49
CA LEU A 83 7.64 20.64 -1.30
C LEU A 83 7.84 19.28 -0.62
N MET A 84 8.08 19.26 0.69
CA MET A 84 8.15 18.01 1.46
C MET A 84 6.83 17.23 1.37
N ALA A 85 5.69 17.89 1.52
CA ALA A 85 4.38 17.24 1.48
C ALA A 85 4.10 16.58 0.11
N PHE A 86 4.39 17.27 -1.00
CA PHE A 86 4.25 16.68 -2.34
C PHE A 86 5.23 15.51 -2.56
N SER A 87 6.45 15.65 -2.07
CA SER A 87 7.46 14.59 -2.17
C SER A 87 7.05 13.35 -1.38
N LEU A 88 6.52 13.54 -0.16
CA LEU A 88 5.99 12.48 0.68
C LEU A 88 4.82 11.75 0.02
N ASN A 89 3.89 12.48 -0.60
CA ASN A 89 2.80 11.88 -1.37
C ASN A 89 3.33 11.03 -2.55
N GLY A 90 4.35 11.53 -3.26
CA GLY A 90 5.02 10.77 -4.33
C GLY A 90 5.66 9.48 -3.82
N LEU A 91 6.29 9.50 -2.64
CA LEU A 91 6.87 8.31 -2.01
C LEU A 91 5.80 7.31 -1.59
N VAL A 92 4.67 7.76 -1.02
CA VAL A 92 3.54 6.88 -0.66
C VAL A 92 2.97 6.18 -1.90
N ILE A 93 2.84 6.89 -3.03
CA ILE A 93 2.43 6.28 -4.30
C ILE A 93 3.43 5.22 -4.75
N LEU A 94 4.74 5.49 -4.68
CA LEU A 94 5.76 4.49 -5.04
C LEU A 94 5.76 3.28 -4.09
N MET A 95 5.51 3.49 -2.80
CA MET A 95 5.28 2.41 -1.83
C MET A 95 4.05 1.57 -2.24
N HIS A 96 2.95 2.22 -2.62
CA HIS A 96 1.74 1.56 -3.14
C HIS A 96 2.04 0.72 -4.39
N GLU A 97 2.75 1.26 -5.37
CA GLU A 97 3.14 0.50 -6.58
C GLU A 97 3.99 -0.73 -6.24
N SER A 98 4.84 -0.62 -5.21
CA SER A 98 5.62 -1.75 -4.71
C SER A 98 4.73 -2.86 -4.11
N CYS A 99 3.56 -2.53 -3.57
CA CYS A 99 2.61 -3.52 -3.07
C CYS A 99 2.03 -4.37 -4.20
N HIS A 100 1.89 -3.77 -5.38
CA HIS A 100 1.44 -4.42 -6.62
C HIS A 100 2.57 -5.09 -7.40
N SER A 101 3.80 -5.09 -6.87
CA SER A 101 5.00 -5.60 -7.54
C SER A 101 5.35 -4.86 -8.85
N LEU A 102 4.99 -3.57 -8.95
CA LEU A 102 5.17 -2.77 -10.16
C LEU A 102 6.51 -2.02 -10.22
N LEU A 103 7.32 -2.04 -9.15
CA LEU A 103 8.68 -1.48 -9.20
C LEU A 103 9.68 -2.45 -9.85
N SER A 104 9.47 -3.76 -9.71
CA SER A 104 10.38 -4.78 -10.22
C SER A 104 9.69 -6.15 -10.32
N ARG A 105 10.21 -7.04 -11.17
CA ARG A 105 9.81 -8.46 -11.13
C ARG A 105 10.31 -9.19 -9.87
N ASN A 106 11.31 -8.63 -9.17
CA ASN A 106 11.85 -9.21 -7.96
C ASN A 106 11.08 -8.75 -6.72
N HIS A 107 10.45 -9.69 -6.02
CA HIS A 107 9.68 -9.43 -4.80
C HIS A 107 10.50 -8.81 -3.66
N LEU A 108 11.80 -9.12 -3.57
CA LEU A 108 12.70 -8.52 -2.57
C LEU A 108 12.98 -7.06 -2.88
N VAL A 109 13.16 -6.70 -4.16
CA VAL A 109 13.35 -5.31 -4.58
C VAL A 109 12.11 -4.49 -4.23
N ASN A 110 10.91 -4.99 -4.55
CA ASN A 110 9.67 -4.30 -4.18
C ASN A 110 9.53 -4.13 -2.67
N ARG A 111 9.86 -5.16 -1.88
CA ARG A 111 9.81 -5.05 -0.41
C ARG A 111 10.76 -3.96 0.08
N TRP A 112 12.03 -4.00 -0.29
CA TRP A 112 12.99 -3.05 0.28
C TRP A 112 12.83 -1.63 -0.27
N PHE A 113 12.56 -1.46 -1.56
CA PHE A 113 12.30 -0.14 -2.14
C PHE A 113 10.98 0.44 -1.65
N GLY A 114 9.94 -0.39 -1.54
CA GLY A 114 8.70 0.01 -0.91
C GLY A 114 8.88 0.41 0.55
N PHE A 115 9.69 -0.34 1.31
CA PHE A 115 10.03 0.01 2.68
C PHE A 115 10.76 1.35 2.76
N LEU A 116 11.76 1.60 1.92
CA LEU A 116 12.47 2.88 1.85
C LEU A 116 11.50 4.05 1.59
N CYS A 117 10.55 3.89 0.67
CA CYS A 117 9.50 4.88 0.42
C CYS A 117 8.56 5.08 1.62
N GLY A 118 8.34 4.03 2.42
CA GLY A 118 7.48 4.08 3.61
C GLY A 118 8.14 4.72 4.84
N ILE A 119 9.47 4.83 4.88
CA ILE A 119 10.21 5.37 6.04
C ILE A 119 9.72 6.76 6.44
N PRO A 120 9.61 7.77 5.54
CA PRO A 120 9.16 9.11 5.92
C PRO A 120 7.75 9.14 6.51
N GLY A 121 6.91 8.16 6.15
CA GLY A 121 5.56 8.00 6.68
C GLY A 121 5.48 7.05 7.89
N LEU A 122 6.59 6.46 8.35
CA LEU A 122 6.65 5.43 9.40
C LEU A 122 5.80 4.17 9.10
N VAL A 123 5.64 3.84 7.81
CA VAL A 123 4.82 2.71 7.36
C VAL A 123 5.69 1.52 6.97
N ALA A 124 5.45 0.36 7.59
CA ALA A 124 6.00 -0.90 7.11
C ALA A 124 5.26 -1.35 5.84
N VAL A 125 5.96 -1.45 4.71
CA VAL A 125 5.34 -1.82 3.42
C VAL A 125 4.68 -3.20 3.47
N SER A 126 5.21 -4.15 4.23
CA SER A 126 4.61 -5.48 4.35
C SER A 126 3.27 -5.44 5.08
N ALA A 127 3.13 -4.54 6.07
CA ALA A 127 1.88 -4.34 6.78
C ALA A 127 0.85 -3.69 5.84
N TYR A 128 1.25 -2.61 5.18
CA TYR A 128 0.40 -1.93 4.20
C TYR A 128 -0.04 -2.87 3.07
N ARG A 129 0.88 -3.64 2.48
CA ARG A 129 0.59 -4.62 1.42
C ARG A 129 -0.52 -5.60 1.83
N SER A 130 -0.46 -6.12 3.05
CA SER A 130 -1.44 -7.13 3.51
C SER A 130 -2.86 -6.58 3.64
N ILE A 131 -3.01 -5.32 4.03
CA ILE A 131 -4.30 -4.62 4.10
C ILE A 131 -4.75 -4.24 2.70
N HIS A 132 -3.87 -3.55 1.97
CA HIS A 132 -4.15 -2.96 0.67
C HIS A 132 -4.62 -3.97 -0.38
N ILE A 133 -3.98 -5.13 -0.41
CA ILE A 133 -4.35 -6.21 -1.31
C ILE A 133 -5.72 -6.79 -0.92
N THR A 134 -6.02 -6.86 0.39
CA THR A 134 -7.33 -7.30 0.87
C THR A 134 -8.42 -6.29 0.51
N HIS A 135 -8.13 -4.99 0.61
CA HIS A 135 -8.99 -3.90 0.15
C HIS A 135 -9.33 -4.08 -1.34
N HIS A 136 -8.30 -4.17 -2.21
CA HIS A 136 -8.54 -4.36 -3.65
C HIS A 136 -9.34 -5.62 -4.00
N ALA A 137 -9.23 -6.67 -3.19
CA ALA A 137 -9.99 -7.90 -3.42
C ALA A 137 -11.47 -7.81 -2.98
N HIS A 138 -11.81 -6.86 -2.11
CA HIS A 138 -13.12 -6.76 -1.47
C HIS A 138 -13.74 -5.36 -1.54
N VAL A 139 -13.27 -4.52 -2.47
CA VAL A 139 -13.65 -3.11 -2.59
C VAL A 139 -15.17 -2.94 -2.46
N ARG A 140 -15.61 -2.06 -1.55
CA ARG A 140 -17.02 -1.75 -1.30
C ARG A 140 -17.87 -2.95 -0.84
N THR A 141 -17.25 -3.88 -0.12
CA THR A 141 -17.94 -4.96 0.58
C THR A 141 -17.63 -4.91 2.06
N GLU A 142 -18.41 -5.61 2.88
CA GLU A 142 -18.19 -5.69 4.34
C GLU A 142 -16.83 -6.28 4.74
N ARG A 143 -16.10 -6.89 3.80
CA ARG A 143 -14.78 -7.50 4.02
C ARG A 143 -13.62 -6.56 3.69
N ASP A 144 -13.92 -5.38 3.16
CA ASP A 144 -12.95 -4.33 2.88
C ASP A 144 -12.39 -3.77 4.21
N PRO A 145 -11.10 -3.93 4.52
CA PRO A 145 -10.52 -3.41 5.76
C PRO A 145 -10.48 -1.88 5.84
N ASP A 146 -10.63 -1.18 4.71
CA ASP A 146 -10.56 0.28 4.65
C ASP A 146 -11.97 0.92 4.49
N ASP A 147 -13.06 0.13 4.44
CA ASP A 147 -14.41 0.67 4.28
C ASP A 147 -15.04 1.05 5.63
N ILE A 148 -14.87 2.32 5.99
CA ILE A 148 -15.46 2.96 7.18
C ILE A 148 -16.95 3.31 6.94
N GLU A 149 -17.34 3.41 5.67
CA GLU A 149 -18.64 3.91 5.20
C GLU A 149 -19.74 2.85 5.35
N LEU A 150 -19.42 1.58 5.10
CA LEU A 150 -20.29 0.43 5.37
C LEU A 150 -20.43 0.13 6.86
N ALA A 151 -19.38 0.40 7.65
CA ALA A 151 -19.36 0.12 9.08
C ALA A 151 -20.08 1.18 9.94
N SER A 152 -20.53 2.30 9.34
CA SER A 152 -21.00 3.48 10.06
C SER A 152 -22.32 4.03 9.51
N ASN A 153 -23.14 4.63 10.39
CA ASN A 153 -24.33 5.37 9.96
C ASN A 153 -23.93 6.63 9.19
N LYS A 154 -24.56 6.83 8.03
CA LYS A 154 -24.34 8.02 7.18
C LYS A 154 -24.93 9.26 7.86
N GLY A 155 -24.07 10.14 8.37
CA GLY A 155 -24.48 11.36 9.06
C GLY A 155 -23.29 12.27 9.40
N ILE A 156 -23.57 13.38 10.11
CA ILE A 156 -22.55 14.37 10.51
C ILE A 156 -21.35 13.73 11.23
N PRO A 157 -21.51 12.75 12.14
CA PRO A 157 -20.36 12.09 12.78
C PRO A 157 -19.41 11.40 11.79
N LEU A 158 -19.95 10.75 10.75
CA LEU A 158 -19.13 10.12 9.72
C LEU A 158 -18.37 11.17 8.89
N VAL A 159 -19.02 12.29 8.55
CA VAL A 159 -18.37 13.42 7.86
C VAL A 159 -17.23 13.99 8.71
N LEU A 160 -17.45 14.18 10.02
CA LEU A 160 -16.41 14.63 10.94
C LEU A 160 -15.26 13.62 11.04
N ALA A 161 -15.56 12.32 11.04
CA ALA A 161 -14.53 11.28 11.00
C ALA A 161 -13.71 11.33 9.69
N TYR A 162 -14.33 11.60 8.55
CA TYR A 162 -13.61 11.81 7.28
C TYR A 162 -12.71 13.06 7.30
N TYR A 163 -13.16 14.17 7.87
CA TYR A 163 -12.30 15.36 8.03
C TYR A 163 -11.17 15.14 9.04
N ALA A 164 -11.43 14.42 10.13
CA ALA A 164 -10.39 14.01 11.08
C ALA A 164 -9.37 13.08 10.39
N ALA A 165 -9.82 12.13 9.58
CA ALA A 165 -8.96 11.31 8.73
C ALA A 165 -8.27 12.12 7.62
N LEU A 166 -8.82 13.22 7.13
CA LEU A 166 -8.13 14.07 6.16
C LEU A 166 -6.95 14.82 6.80
N LEU A 167 -7.14 15.32 8.03
CA LEU A 167 -6.16 16.17 8.72
C LEU A 167 -5.15 15.38 9.54
N MET A 168 -5.59 14.28 10.16
CA MET A 168 -4.80 13.43 11.07
C MET A 168 -4.66 12.00 10.53
N GLY A 169 -5.09 11.75 9.29
CA GLY A 169 -5.24 10.41 8.72
C GLY A 169 -4.02 9.56 8.83
N ILE A 170 -2.85 10.08 8.47
CA ILE A 170 -1.62 9.29 8.55
C ILE A 170 -1.38 8.79 10.00
N TYR A 171 -1.61 9.64 11.00
CA TYR A 171 -1.42 9.28 12.41
C TYR A 171 -2.49 8.33 12.94
N LEU A 172 -3.74 8.47 12.49
CA LEU A 172 -4.84 7.54 12.83
C LEU A 172 -4.73 6.20 12.09
N TYR A 173 -4.18 6.23 10.88
CA TYR A 173 -4.04 5.09 10.00
C TYR A 173 -2.82 4.24 10.37
N LEU A 174 -1.75 4.83 10.88
CA LEU A 174 -0.53 4.11 11.27
C LEU A 174 -0.76 2.93 12.24
N PRO A 175 -1.48 3.12 13.38
CA PRO A 175 -1.82 2.00 14.27
C PRO A 175 -2.69 0.95 13.57
N THR A 176 -3.66 1.39 12.77
CA THR A 176 -4.54 0.52 12.00
C THR A 176 -3.74 -0.35 11.03
N VAL A 177 -2.78 0.24 10.32
CA VAL A 177 -1.90 -0.47 9.39
C VAL A 177 -1.07 -1.53 10.10
N ALA A 178 -0.45 -1.17 11.22
CA ALA A 178 0.36 -2.09 12.01
C ALA A 178 -0.47 -3.28 12.53
N VAL A 179 -1.62 -3.00 13.17
CA VAL A 179 -2.44 -4.00 13.85
C VAL A 179 -3.19 -4.88 12.85
N VAL A 180 -3.94 -4.29 11.93
CA VAL A 180 -4.76 -5.04 10.96
C VAL A 180 -3.85 -5.79 9.99
N GLY A 181 -2.75 -5.17 9.56
CA GLY A 181 -1.79 -5.80 8.66
C GLY A 181 -1.12 -7.01 9.30
N TYR A 182 -0.70 -6.91 10.57
CA TYR A 182 -0.17 -8.06 11.30
C TYR A 182 -1.20 -9.19 11.44
N ARG A 183 -2.46 -8.86 11.75
CA ARG A 183 -3.54 -9.85 11.91
C ARG A 183 -3.81 -10.61 10.60
N LYS A 184 -3.91 -9.89 9.47
CA LYS A 184 -4.20 -10.47 8.15
C LYS A 184 -2.97 -11.13 7.48
N GLY A 185 -1.76 -10.74 7.88
CA GLY A 185 -0.52 -11.27 7.32
C GLY A 185 -0.26 -12.73 7.67
N THR A 186 0.44 -13.42 6.77
CA THR A 186 0.91 -14.80 7.00
C THR A 186 2.04 -14.87 8.01
N LYS A 187 2.42 -16.06 8.50
CA LYS A 187 3.63 -16.19 9.37
C LYS A 187 4.86 -15.52 8.75
N ARG A 188 5.05 -15.66 7.43
CA ARG A 188 6.13 -15.00 6.69
C ARG A 188 5.96 -13.48 6.70
N ILE A 189 4.77 -12.97 6.34
CA ILE A 189 4.50 -11.53 6.30
C ILE A 189 4.60 -10.89 7.69
N ARG A 190 4.07 -11.52 8.74
CA ARG A 190 4.19 -11.08 10.14
C ARG A 190 5.65 -10.90 10.55
N ARG A 191 6.53 -11.83 10.20
CA ARG A 191 7.98 -11.68 10.43
C ARG A 191 8.54 -10.48 9.66
N GLN A 192 8.10 -10.26 8.42
CA GLN A 192 8.54 -9.11 7.63
C GLN A 192 8.10 -7.78 8.23
N ILE A 193 6.86 -7.71 8.71
CA ILE A 193 6.28 -6.56 9.42
C ILE A 193 7.11 -6.23 10.66
N LEU A 194 7.39 -7.24 11.50
CA LEU A 194 8.20 -7.04 12.71
C LEU A 194 9.61 -6.57 12.39
N GLN A 195 10.24 -7.11 11.34
CA GLN A 195 11.56 -6.65 10.88
C GLN A 195 11.54 -5.21 10.42
N GLU A 196 10.54 -4.83 9.62
CA GLU A 196 10.42 -3.47 9.07
C GLU A 196 10.13 -2.45 10.17
N TYR A 197 9.25 -2.75 11.13
CA TYR A 197 9.02 -1.86 12.27
C TYR A 197 10.22 -1.80 13.23
N ALA A 198 10.94 -2.92 13.43
CA ALA A 198 12.18 -2.88 14.20
C ALA A 198 13.22 -1.95 13.54
N LEU A 199 13.34 -1.97 12.22
CA LEU A 199 14.22 -1.07 11.46
C LEU A 199 13.75 0.39 11.47
N LEU A 200 12.45 0.67 11.61
CA LEU A 200 11.95 2.04 11.73
C LEU A 200 12.26 2.68 13.10
N ILE A 201 12.49 1.86 14.12
CA ILE A 201 12.68 2.31 15.52
C ILE A 201 14.16 2.22 15.94
N ALA A 202 14.99 1.47 15.21
CA ALA A 202 16.42 1.33 15.45
C ALA A 202 17.21 2.55 14.98
#